data_AF-A0A2U2S2M9-F1
#
_entry.id   AF-A0A2U2S2M9-F1
#
_cell.length_a   1.000
_cell.length_b   1.000
_cell.length_c   1.000
_cell.angle_alpha   90.00
_cell.angle_beta   90.00
_cell.angle_gamma   90.00
#
_symmetry.space_group_name_H-M   'P 1'
#
loop_
_entity.id
_entity.type
_entity.pdbx_description
1 polymer ?
#
loop_
_entity_poly.entity_id
_entity_poly.type
_entity_poly.pdbx_seq_one_letter_code
_entity_poly.pdbx_strand_id
1 'polypeptide(L)'
;MYKRLLILLAVISILVSLFGVAAMPFQGGQRSVKLVSVGYYHEKGVVFNFKLTGDFKDSELKASLKVGKNVIKVYCNRKDDDELINALCVAPSTTTQYAGRKGVITFAGASFIVTIPARPKK
;
A
#
# COMPACT_ATOMS: atom_id res chain seq x y z
N MET A 1 -7.56 55.28 -17.88
CA MET A 1 -8.20 54.21 -17.09
C MET A 1 -7.61 52.81 -17.35
N TYR A 2 -7.14 52.51 -18.57
CA TYR A 2 -6.53 51.22 -18.95
C TYR A 2 -5.29 50.77 -18.13
N LYS A 3 -4.41 51.71 -17.73
CA LYS A 3 -3.22 51.37 -16.90
C LYS A 3 -3.57 50.79 -15.53
N ARG A 4 -4.67 51.22 -14.90
CA ARG A 4 -5.11 50.68 -13.60
C ARG A 4 -5.76 49.30 -13.75
N LEU A 5 -6.42 49.05 -14.88
CA LEU A 5 -7.02 47.75 -15.22
C LEU A 5 -5.94 46.67 -15.45
N LEU A 6 -4.86 47.03 -16.15
CA LEU A 6 -3.73 46.10 -16.38
C LEU A 6 -3.01 45.72 -15.08
N ILE A 7 -2.86 46.66 -14.15
CA ILE A 7 -2.26 46.39 -12.84
C ILE A 7 -3.15 45.45 -12.02
N LEU A 8 -4.47 45.66 -12.01
CA LEU A 8 -5.41 44.77 -11.33
C LEU A 8 -5.39 43.34 -11.89
N LEU A 9 -5.34 43.18 -13.22
CA LEU A 9 -5.22 41.87 -13.86
C LEU A 9 -3.90 41.15 -13.52
N ALA A 10 -2.79 41.89 -13.45
CA ALA A 10 -1.50 41.33 -13.06
C ALA A 10 -1.49 40.85 -11.61
N VAL A 11 -2.09 41.61 -10.69
CA VAL A 11 -2.18 41.23 -9.27
C VAL A 11 -3.08 40.00 -9.06
N ILE A 12 -4.19 39.89 -9.80
CA ILE A 12 -5.08 38.71 -9.73
C ILE A 12 -4.36 37.44 -10.24
N SER A 13 -3.56 37.54 -11.32
CA SER A 13 -2.79 36.42 -11.85
C SER A 13 -1.78 35.85 -10.84
N ILE A 14 -1.16 36.73 -10.04
CA ILE A 14 -0.19 36.35 -8.99
C ILE A 14 -0.91 35.72 -7.78
N LEU A 15 -2.16 36.12 -7.50
CA LEU A 15 -2.94 35.50 -6.42
C LEU A 15 -3.43 34.10 -6.78
N VAL A 16 -3.73 33.81 -8.05
CA VAL A 16 -4.20 32.47 -8.48
C VAL A 16 -3.08 31.41 -8.42
N SER A 17 -1.81 31.80 -8.56
CA SER A 17 -0.68 30.85 -8.46
C SER A 17 -0.38 30.41 -7.01
N LEU A 18 -0.83 31.17 -6.00
CA LEU A 18 -0.70 30.81 -4.58
C LEU A 18 -1.70 29.74 -4.13
N PHE A 19 -2.78 29.51 -4.88
CA PHE A 19 -3.80 28.48 -4.60
C PHE A 19 -3.74 27.29 -5.58
N GLY A 20 -2.69 27.21 -6.40
CA GLY A 20 -2.50 26.20 -7.45
C GLY A 20 -2.01 24.82 -6.98
N VAL A 21 -1.69 24.63 -5.70
CA VAL A 21 -1.58 23.27 -5.15
C VAL A 21 -2.99 22.79 -4.81
N ALA A 22 -3.66 22.25 -5.83
CA ALA A 22 -4.79 21.38 -5.64
C ALA A 22 -4.38 20.26 -4.66
N ALA A 23 -4.72 20.41 -3.40
CA ALA A 23 -5.04 19.27 -2.56
C ALA A 23 -6.18 18.57 -3.29
N MET A 24 -5.85 17.57 -4.11
CA MET A 24 -6.85 16.68 -4.68
C MET A 24 -7.71 16.22 -3.50
N PRO A 25 -9.02 16.50 -3.48
CA PRO A 25 -9.87 15.84 -2.54
C PRO A 25 -9.78 14.36 -2.94
N PHE A 26 -9.26 13.53 -2.05
CA PHE A 26 -9.41 12.09 -2.14
C PHE A 26 -10.91 11.80 -1.98
N GLN A 27 -11.68 12.05 -3.04
CA GLN A 27 -13.04 11.56 -3.22
C GLN A 27 -12.94 10.08 -3.61
N GLY A 28 -12.57 9.26 -2.64
CA GLY A 28 -12.76 7.82 -2.66
C GLY A 28 -13.15 7.46 -1.25
N GLY A 29 -14.34 6.89 -1.05
CA GLY A 29 -14.77 6.42 0.27
C GLY A 29 -13.62 5.70 0.97
N GLN A 30 -13.36 6.05 2.24
CA GLN A 30 -12.16 5.69 3.02
C GLN A 30 -11.51 4.37 2.57
N ARG A 31 -10.60 4.45 1.59
CA ARG A 31 -9.87 3.27 1.13
C ARG A 31 -8.90 2.91 2.24
N SER A 32 -9.03 1.72 2.79
CA SER A 32 -8.20 1.25 3.87
C SER A 32 -7.63 -0.11 3.52
N VAL A 33 -6.34 -0.27 3.76
CA VAL A 33 -5.64 -1.55 3.73
C VAL A 33 -5.22 -1.83 5.17
N LYS A 34 -5.60 -2.99 5.71
CA LYS A 34 -5.19 -3.43 7.05
C LYS A 34 -4.49 -4.77 6.95
N LEU A 35 -3.33 -4.88 7.57
CA LEU A 35 -2.69 -6.17 7.78
C LEU A 35 -3.39 -6.88 8.95
N VAL A 36 -4.01 -8.02 8.68
CA VAL A 36 -4.76 -8.81 9.66
C VAL A 36 -3.84 -9.78 10.38
N SER A 37 -3.02 -10.52 9.63
CA SER A 37 -2.09 -11.49 10.20
C SER A 37 -0.93 -11.81 9.27
N VAL A 38 0.15 -12.31 9.87
CA VAL A 38 1.34 -12.83 9.18
C VAL A 38 1.65 -14.20 9.76
N GLY A 39 1.84 -15.19 8.89
CA GLY A 39 2.10 -16.56 9.31
C GLY A 39 2.91 -17.35 8.30
N TYR A 40 3.42 -18.50 8.73
CA TYR A 40 4.04 -19.47 7.84
C TYR A 40 3.10 -20.67 7.65
N TYR A 41 2.87 -21.05 6.40
CA TYR A 41 2.08 -22.21 6.02
C TYR A 41 2.96 -23.17 5.22
N HIS A 42 3.01 -24.44 5.63
CA HIS A 42 3.98 -25.42 5.09
C HIS A 42 3.97 -25.56 3.57
N GLU A 43 2.80 -25.50 2.95
CA GLU A 43 2.64 -25.67 1.50
C GLU A 43 2.74 -24.36 0.71
N LYS A 44 2.67 -23.20 1.38
CA LYS A 44 2.58 -21.89 0.72
C LYS A 44 3.77 -20.97 1.01
N GLY A 45 4.45 -21.13 2.14
CA GLY A 45 5.51 -20.23 2.60
C GLY A 45 5.00 -19.18 3.58
N VAL A 46 5.52 -17.95 3.48
CA VAL A 46 5.11 -16.84 4.34
C VAL A 46 3.89 -16.17 3.74
N VAL A 47 2.81 -16.09 4.51
CA VAL A 47 1.51 -15.56 4.08
C VAL A 47 1.18 -14.31 4.88
N PHE A 48 0.76 -13.27 4.17
CA PHE A 48 0.25 -12.01 4.69
C PHE A 48 -1.23 -11.90 4.34
N ASN A 49 -2.06 -11.79 5.36
CA ASN A 49 -3.50 -11.65 5.24
C ASN A 49 -3.88 -10.18 5.38
N PHE A 50 -4.61 -9.66 4.40
CA PHE A 50 -5.02 -8.27 4.35
C PHE A 50 -6.54 -8.12 4.29
N LYS A 51 -7.01 -7.04 4.90
CA LYS A 51 -8.37 -6.52 4.75
C LYS A 51 -8.32 -5.22 3.96
N LEU A 52 -8.91 -5.25 2.78
CA LEU A 52 -9.19 -4.13 1.90
C LEU A 52 -10.58 -3.59 2.21
N THR A 53 -10.74 -2.28 2.31
CA THR A 53 -12.04 -1.61 2.47
C THR A 53 -12.13 -0.52 1.41
N GLY A 54 -13.22 -0.53 0.65
CA GLY A 54 -13.41 0.31 -0.54
C GLY A 54 -13.00 -0.39 -1.84
N ASP A 55 -13.19 0.30 -2.96
CA ASP A 55 -12.89 -0.23 -4.30
C ASP A 55 -11.41 -0.11 -4.64
N PHE A 56 -10.77 -1.24 -4.94
CA PHE A 56 -9.40 -1.34 -5.44
C PHE A 56 -9.42 -1.96 -6.84
N LYS A 57 -8.68 -1.37 -7.78
CA LYS A 57 -8.46 -1.97 -9.10
C LYS A 57 -7.40 -3.06 -9.01
N ASP A 58 -7.51 -4.07 -9.87
CA ASP A 58 -6.52 -5.17 -9.93
C ASP A 58 -5.09 -4.68 -10.18
N SER A 59 -4.94 -3.58 -10.91
CA SER A 59 -3.63 -2.95 -11.16
C SER A 59 -2.98 -2.37 -9.90
N GLU A 60 -3.76 -2.07 -8.86
CA GLU A 60 -3.33 -1.56 -7.55
C GLU A 60 -2.96 -2.69 -6.59
N LEU A 61 -3.41 -3.93 -6.83
CA LEU A 61 -3.18 -5.10 -5.96
C LEU A 61 -1.77 -5.70 -6.11
N LYS A 62 -0.75 -4.84 -6.16
CA LYS A 62 0.67 -5.23 -6.20
C LYS A 62 1.23 -5.28 -4.78
N ALA A 63 2.07 -6.28 -4.52
CA ALA A 63 2.82 -6.37 -3.28
C ALA A 63 4.32 -6.59 -3.48
N SER A 64 5.09 -6.09 -2.52
CA SER A 64 6.53 -6.34 -2.40
C SER A 64 6.93 -6.38 -0.93
N LEU A 65 7.85 -7.28 -0.60
CA LEU A 65 8.40 -7.41 0.74
C LEU A 65 9.87 -6.99 0.70
N LYS A 66 10.22 -5.95 1.46
CA LYS A 66 11.60 -5.51 1.63
C LYS A 66 12.16 -5.99 2.96
N VAL A 67 13.29 -6.69 2.92
CA VAL A 67 14.03 -7.12 4.13
C VAL A 67 15.47 -6.65 4.01
N GLY A 68 15.83 -5.61 4.76
CA GLY A 68 17.12 -4.93 4.61
C GLY A 68 17.29 -4.35 3.20
N LYS A 69 18.28 -4.85 2.46
CA LYS A 69 18.56 -4.46 1.06
C LYS A 69 17.84 -5.33 0.03
N ASN A 70 17.23 -6.44 0.45
CA ASN A 70 16.60 -7.40 -0.46
C ASN A 70 15.13 -7.04 -0.68
N VAL A 71 14.68 -7.10 -1.95
CA VAL A 71 13.27 -6.95 -2.33
C VAL A 71 12.79 -8.29 -2.84
N ILE A 72 11.74 -8.81 -2.21
CA ILE A 72 11.15 -10.12 -2.47
C ILE A 72 9.79 -9.86 -3.12
N LYS A 73 9.57 -10.49 -4.28
CA LYS A 73 8.27 -10.44 -4.95
C LYS A 73 7.25 -11.25 -4.15
N VAL A 74 6.09 -10.65 -3.94
CA VAL A 74 4.97 -11.26 -3.21
C VAL A 74 3.82 -11.42 -4.18
N TYR A 75 3.18 -12.59 -4.17
CA TYR A 75 2.07 -12.91 -5.04
C TYR A 75 0.76 -12.77 -4.27
N CYS A 76 -0.09 -11.85 -4.69
CA CYS A 76 -1.37 -11.59 -4.03
C CYS A 76 -2.53 -12.14 -4.85
N ASN A 77 -3.51 -12.67 -4.16
CA ASN A 77 -4.79 -13.05 -4.72
C ASN A 77 -5.92 -12.42 -3.91
N ARG A 78 -6.97 -11.97 -4.58
CA ARG A 78 -8.18 -11.44 -3.93
C ARG A 78 -9.03 -12.61 -3.47
N LYS A 79 -9.71 -12.44 -2.34
CA LYS A 79 -10.58 -13.45 -1.73
C LYS A 79 -11.87 -12.78 -1.29
N ASP A 80 -12.79 -12.57 -2.22
CA ASP A 80 -13.99 -11.79 -1.91
C ASP A 80 -14.98 -12.51 -1.00
N ASP A 81 -14.79 -13.81 -0.75
CA ASP A 81 -15.66 -14.63 0.09
C ASP A 81 -15.45 -14.44 1.60
N ASP A 82 -14.43 -13.69 2.05
CA ASP A 82 -14.10 -13.51 3.47
C ASP A 82 -14.07 -12.02 3.86
N GLU A 83 -15.05 -11.58 4.66
CA GLU A 83 -15.20 -10.20 5.12
C GLU A 83 -14.07 -9.71 6.04
N LEU A 84 -13.32 -10.64 6.65
CA LEU A 84 -12.20 -10.33 7.54
C LEU A 84 -10.88 -10.34 6.78
N ILE A 85 -10.70 -11.24 5.81
CA ILE A 85 -9.47 -11.38 5.01
C ILE A 85 -9.83 -11.50 3.53
N ASN A 86 -9.95 -10.37 2.86
CA ASN A 86 -10.32 -10.35 1.44
C ASN A 86 -9.13 -10.23 0.46
N ALA A 87 -7.90 -10.27 0.96
CA ALA A 87 -6.71 -10.42 0.15
C ALA A 87 -5.64 -11.26 0.85
N LEU A 88 -5.03 -12.17 0.10
CA LEU A 88 -4.00 -13.07 0.57
C LEU A 88 -2.75 -12.93 -0.28
N CYS A 89 -1.64 -12.59 0.37
CA CYS A 89 -0.35 -12.37 -0.27
C CYS A 89 0.67 -13.39 0.21
N VAL A 90 1.30 -14.11 -0.72
CA VAL A 90 2.26 -15.18 -0.45
C VAL A 90 3.65 -14.77 -0.91
N ALA A 91 4.61 -14.81 0.00
CA ALA A 91 6.03 -14.73 -0.35
C ALA A 91 6.62 -16.15 -0.49
N PRO A 92 7.62 -16.33 -1.38
CA PRO A 92 8.27 -17.62 -1.58
C PRO A 92 8.76 -18.25 -0.28
N SER A 93 8.78 -19.59 -0.21
CA SER A 93 9.24 -20.34 0.97
C SER A 93 10.67 -19.97 1.41
N THR A 94 11.52 -19.55 0.48
CA THR A 94 12.88 -19.02 0.73
C THR A 94 12.88 -17.79 1.64
N THR A 95 11.77 -17.06 1.76
CA THR A 95 11.63 -15.90 2.66
C THR A 95 11.89 -16.27 4.12
N THR A 96 11.69 -17.53 4.51
CA THR A 96 11.99 -18.03 5.86
C THR A 96 13.46 -17.92 6.26
N GLN A 97 14.39 -17.78 5.31
CA GLN A 97 15.79 -17.49 5.62
C GLN A 97 16.00 -16.16 6.35
N TYR A 98 14.99 -15.27 6.30
CA TYR A 98 14.95 -14.01 7.02
C TYR A 98 14.14 -14.06 8.31
N ALA A 99 13.78 -15.25 8.81
CA ALA A 99 13.00 -15.42 10.03
C ALA A 99 13.55 -14.60 11.21
N GLY A 100 12.65 -13.98 11.97
CA GLY A 100 12.97 -13.10 13.09
C GLY A 100 13.45 -11.70 12.71
N ARG A 101 13.74 -11.43 11.43
CA ARG A 101 14.07 -10.08 10.96
C ARG A 101 12.80 -9.27 10.70
N LYS A 102 12.91 -7.94 10.90
CA LYS A 102 11.88 -6.99 10.47
C LYS A 102 11.98 -6.77 8.96
N GLY A 103 10.83 -6.77 8.29
CA GLY A 103 10.65 -6.40 6.90
C GLY A 103 9.55 -5.37 6.75
N VAL A 104 9.48 -4.75 5.58
CA VAL A 104 8.39 -3.85 5.19
C VAL A 104 7.64 -4.52 4.05
N ILE A 105 6.38 -4.89 4.30
CA ILE A 105 5.46 -5.37 3.26
C ILE A 105 4.68 -4.18 2.74
N THR A 106 4.81 -3.89 1.45
CA THR A 106 4.00 -2.90 0.75
C THR A 106 2.93 -3.64 -0.03
N PHE A 107 1.66 -3.27 0.13
CA PHE A 107 0.52 -3.84 -0.58
C PHE A 107 -0.52 -2.75 -0.84
N ALA A 108 -1.02 -2.66 -2.08
CA ALA A 108 -2.03 -1.68 -2.48
C ALA A 108 -1.72 -0.23 -2.05
N GLY A 109 -0.44 0.15 -2.17
CA GLY A 109 0.06 1.48 -1.80
C GLY A 109 0.30 1.69 -0.29
N ALA A 110 -0.20 0.81 0.57
CA ALA A 110 0.06 0.85 2.02
C ALA A 110 1.30 0.03 2.38
N SER A 111 2.02 0.44 3.43
CA SER A 111 3.22 -0.26 3.90
C SER A 111 3.14 -0.60 5.37
N PHE A 112 3.55 -1.83 5.73
CA PHE A 112 3.46 -2.35 7.09
C PHE A 112 4.81 -2.94 7.51
N ILE A 113 5.22 -2.66 8.74
CA ILE A 113 6.40 -3.30 9.34
C ILE A 113 5.96 -4.64 9.92
N VAL A 114 6.63 -5.71 9.50
CA VAL A 114 6.30 -7.09 9.86
C VAL A 114 7.55 -7.82 10.31
N THR A 115 7.38 -8.77 11.24
CA THR A 115 8.44 -9.71 11.59
C THR A 115 8.26 -10.97 10.75
N ILE A 116 9.29 -11.40 10.05
CA ILE A 116 9.21 -12.59 9.21
C ILE A 116 9.07 -13.83 10.10
N PRO A 117 8.02 -14.65 9.93
CA PRO A 117 7.80 -15.82 10.76
C PRO A 117 8.85 -16.90 10.45
N ALA A 118 9.26 -17.61 11.50
CA ALA A 118 10.05 -18.82 11.36
C ALA A 118 9.18 -19.97 10.82
N ARG A 119 9.81 -20.95 10.19
CA ARG A 119 9.18 -22.24 9.94
C ARG A 119 8.91 -22.90 11.30
N PRO A 120 7.67 -23.30 11.63
CA PRO A 120 7.41 -24.05 12.84
C PRO A 120 8.23 -25.35 12.81
N LYS A 121 8.93 -25.63 13.91
CA LYS A 121 9.58 -26.93 14.11
C LYS A 121 8.45 -27.92 14.39
N LYS A 122 8.35 -28.98 13.58
CA LYS A 122 7.50 -30.14 13.90
C LYS A 122 8.02 -30.81 15.17
#